data_AF-A0A191ZVY2-F1
#
_entry.id   AF-A0A191ZVY2-F1
#
_cell.length_a   1.000
_cell.length_b   1.000
_cell.length_c   1.000
_cell.angle_alpha   90.00
_cell.angle_beta   90.00
_cell.angle_gamma   90.00
#
_symmetry.space_group_name_H-M   'P 1'
#
loop_
_entity.id
_entity.type
_entity.pdbx_description
1 polymer ?
#
loop_
_entity_poly.entity_id
_entity_poly.type
_entity_poly.pdbx_seq_one_letter_code
_entity_poly.pdbx_strand_id
1 'polypeptide(L)' 'MSLEDIKKQVAEAAEKAQEAFWAEVAKNFPDIKTGDMPIQAVFQFNQQCEEAVGIWVKSNHPNYPKE' A
#
# COMPACT_ATOMS: atom_id res chain seq x y z
N MET A 1 6.60 6.51 20.00
CA MET A 1 5.96 6.68 18.67
C MET A 1 4.47 6.68 18.90
N SER A 2 3.77 7.72 18.44
CA SER A 2 2.32 7.80 18.59
C SER A 2 1.61 6.91 17.55
N LEU A 3 0.33 6.64 17.77
CA LEU A 3 -0.48 5.93 16.77
C LEU A 3 -0.58 6.70 15.45
N GLU A 4 -0.56 8.03 15.51
CA GLU A 4 -0.57 8.89 14.32
C GLU A 4 0.73 8.78 13.52
N ASP A 5 1.89 8.66 14.21
CA ASP A 5 3.17 8.42 13.54
C ASP A 5 3.17 7.07 12.81
N ILE A 6 2.59 6.02 13.43
CA ILE A 6 2.53 4.69 12.82
C ILE A 6 1.60 4.69 11.60
N LYS A 7 0.44 5.35 11.68
CA LYS A 7 -0.48 5.48 10.53
C LYS A 7 0.21 6.16 9.35
N LYS A 8 0.94 7.25 9.60
CA LYS A 8 1.69 7.95 8.56
C LYS A 8 2.75 7.03 7.92
N GLN A 9 3.50 6.29 8.73
CA GLN A 9 4.50 5.34 8.23
C GLN A 9 3.86 4.22 7.39
N VAL A 10 2.69 3.72 7.80
CA VAL A 10 1.93 2.71 7.03
C VAL A 10 1.55 3.26 5.66
N ALA A 11 1.00 4.48 5.60
CA ALA A 11 0.64 5.12 4.34
C ALA A 11 1.86 5.32 3.42
N GLU A 12 2.96 5.87 3.94
CA GLU A 12 4.20 6.08 3.18
C GLU A 12 4.83 4.76 2.69
N ALA A 13 4.77 3.70 3.50
CA ALA A 13 5.25 2.39 3.12
C ALA A 13 4.37 1.74 2.05
N ALA A 14 3.04 1.87 2.17
CA ALA A 14 2.08 1.37 1.20
C ALA A 14 2.25 2.08 -0.15
N GLU A 15 2.41 3.40 -0.19
CA GLU A 15 2.63 4.18 -1.41
C GLU A 15 3.87 3.69 -2.17
N LYS A 16 5.02 3.57 -1.50
CA LYS A 16 6.25 3.06 -2.11
C LYS A 16 6.12 1.61 -2.61
N ALA A 17 5.39 0.77 -1.88
CA ALA A 17 5.13 -0.60 -2.30
C ALA A 17 4.24 -0.66 -3.55
N GLN A 18 3.26 0.22 -3.66
CA GLN A 18 2.39 0.35 -4.84
C GLN A 18 3.20 0.80 -6.07
N GLU A 19 4.10 1.77 -5.92
CA GLU A 19 5.02 2.17 -7.01
C GLU A 19 5.85 0.99 -7.52
N ALA A 20 6.43 0.21 -6.60
CA ALA A 20 7.21 -0.98 -6.94
C ALA A 20 6.35 -2.06 -7.62
N PHE A 21 5.12 -2.28 -7.14
CA PHE A 21 4.15 -3.18 -7.76
C PHE A 21 3.87 -2.78 -9.21
N TRP A 22 3.54 -1.51 -9.45
CA TRP A 22 3.24 -1.03 -10.81
C TRP A 22 4.45 -1.05 -11.72
N ALA A 23 5.64 -0.76 -11.20
CA ALA A 23 6.89 -0.91 -11.96
C ALA A 23 7.12 -2.36 -12.41
N GLU A 24 6.79 -3.35 -11.58
CA GLU A 24 6.91 -4.76 -11.95
C GLU A 24 5.83 -5.20 -12.95
N VAL A 25 4.58 -4.76 -12.77
CA VAL A 25 3.50 -5.00 -13.73
C VAL A 25 3.87 -4.43 -15.10
N ALA A 26 4.38 -3.19 -15.16
CA ALA A 26 4.74 -2.53 -16.41
C ALA A 26 5.83 -3.29 -17.21
N LYS A 27 6.78 -3.95 -16.53
CA LYS A 27 7.79 -4.79 -17.20
C LYS A 27 7.18 -5.97 -17.94
N ASN A 28 6.07 -6.51 -17.42
CA ASN A 28 5.40 -7.68 -17.97
C ASN A 28 4.37 -7.33 -19.06
N PHE A 29 3.97 -6.05 -19.17
CA PHE A 29 3.02 -5.56 -20.16
C PHE A 29 3.54 -4.32 -20.92
N PRO A 30 4.69 -4.42 -21.62
CA PRO A 30 5.39 -3.26 -22.22
C PRO A 30 4.62 -2.60 -23.37
N ASP A 31 3.67 -3.29 -23.99
CA ASP A 31 2.82 -2.76 -25.05
C ASP A 31 1.72 -1.81 -24.52
N ILE A 32 1.43 -1.87 -23.21
CA ILE A 32 0.49 -0.97 -22.54
C ILE A 32 1.25 0.29 -22.13
N LYS A 33 1.14 1.34 -22.95
CA LYS A 33 1.83 2.63 -22.71
C LYS A 33 0.96 3.68 -22.03
N THR A 34 -0.35 3.49 -22.08
CA THR A 34 -1.37 4.43 -21.60
C THR A 34 -2.60 3.65 -21.17
N GLY A 35 -3.29 4.14 -20.16
CA GLY A 35 -4.53 3.56 -19.69
C GLY A 35 -4.65 3.72 -18.19
N ASP A 36 -5.62 4.51 -17.77
CA ASP A 36 -5.90 4.69 -16.36
C ASP A 36 -6.75 3.53 -15.85
N MET A 37 -6.38 3.02 -14.69
CA MET A 37 -7.29 2.18 -13.92
C MET A 37 -8.52 3.04 -13.54
N PRO A 38 -9.75 2.51 -13.59
CA PRO A 38 -10.93 3.24 -13.13
C PRO A 38 -10.72 3.80 -11.72
N ILE A 39 -11.13 5.05 -11.48
CA ILE A 39 -10.88 5.77 -10.22
C ILE A 39 -11.30 4.94 -8.99
N GLN A 40 -12.45 4.27 -9.06
CA GLN A 40 -12.94 3.41 -7.99
C GLN A 40 -12.00 2.24 -7.69
N ALA A 41 -11.39 1.66 -8.72
CA ALA A 41 -10.45 0.55 -8.58
C ALA A 41 -9.09 1.04 -8.03
N VAL A 42 -8.63 2.23 -8.43
CA VAL A 42 -7.44 2.87 -7.83
C VAL A 42 -7.65 3.10 -6.34
N PHE A 43 -8.80 3.68 -5.97
CA PHE A 43 -9.13 3.91 -4.56
C PHE A 43 -9.16 2.61 -3.74
N GLN A 44 -9.81 1.56 -4.27
CA GLN A 44 -9.86 0.26 -3.60
C GLN A 44 -8.48 -0.39 -3.46
N PHE A 45 -7.65 -0.33 -4.50
CA PHE A 45 -6.29 -0.85 -4.46
C PHE A 45 -5.46 -0.15 -3.38
N ASN A 46 -5.46 1.19 -3.36
CA ASN A 46 -4.71 1.97 -2.38
C ASN A 46 -5.15 1.63 -0.94
N GLN A 47 -6.47 1.57 -0.71
CA GLN A 47 -7.03 1.21 0.60
C GLN A 47 -6.59 -0.19 1.05
N GLN A 48 -6.63 -1.18 0.16
CA GLN A 48 -6.23 -2.55 0.47
C GLN A 48 -4.73 -2.67 0.74
N CYS A 49 -3.89 -1.91 0.04
CA CYS A 49 -2.46 -1.87 0.31
C CYS A 49 -2.16 -1.29 1.69
N GLU A 50 -2.79 -0.17 2.06
CA GLU A 50 -2.66 0.42 3.40
C GLU A 50 -3.16 -0.53 4.49
N GLU A 51 -4.29 -1.20 4.26
CA GLU A 51 -4.83 -2.19 5.19
C GLU A 51 -3.88 -3.37 5.38
N ALA A 52 -3.34 -3.95 4.30
CA ALA A 52 -2.42 -5.08 4.37
C ALA A 52 -1.12 -4.72 5.13
N VAL A 53 -0.53 -3.56 4.82
CA VAL A 53 0.65 -3.05 5.54
C VAL A 53 0.30 -2.78 7.00
N GLY A 54 -0.86 -2.17 7.26
CA GLY A 54 -1.36 -1.90 8.60
C GLY A 54 -1.54 -3.18 9.42
N ILE A 55 -2.15 -4.22 8.86
CA ILE A 55 -2.28 -5.54 9.50
C ILE A 55 -0.89 -6.11 9.82
N TRP A 56 0.03 -6.09 8.86
CA TRP A 56 1.38 -6.59 9.10
C TRP A 56 2.10 -5.83 10.22
N VAL A 57 2.03 -4.50 10.23
CA VAL A 57 2.62 -3.69 11.31
C VAL A 57 1.93 -4.00 12.65
N LYS A 58 0.60 -4.08 12.70
CA LYS A 58 -0.14 -4.43 13.93
C LYS A 58 0.28 -5.79 14.49
N SER A 59 0.44 -6.79 13.62
CA SER A 59 0.80 -8.15 14.03
C SER A 59 2.24 -8.27 14.52
N ASN A 60 3.15 -7.41 14.05
CA ASN A 60 4.59 -7.55 14.29
C ASN A 60 5.19 -6.45 15.17
N HIS A 61 4.50 -5.33 15.39
CA HIS A 61 5.03 -4.21 16.15
C HIS A 61 4.83 -4.42 17.67
N PRO A 62 5.90 -4.37 18.49
CA PRO A 62 5.84 -4.70 19.93
C PRO A 62 4.86 -3.85 20.75
N ASN A 63 4.61 -2.61 20.30
CA ASN A 63 3.77 -1.65 21.01
C ASN A 63 2.34 -1.54 20.46
N TYR A 64 1.96 -2.38 19.49
CA TYR A 64 0.57 -2.43 19.04
C TYR A 64 -0.24 -3.30 20.01
N PRO A 65 -1.40 -2.84 20.51
CA PRO A 65 -2.29 -3.71 21.28
C PRO A 65 -2.64 -4.93 20.44
N LYS A 66 -2.33 -6.12 20.95
CA LYS A 66 -2.82 -7.38 20.38
C LYS A 66 -4.27 -7.54 20.82
N GLU A 67 -5.17 -7.75 19.85
CA GLU A 67 -6.55 -8.15 20.12
C GLU A 67 -6.60 -9.54 20.78
#